data_AF-A0A2K1XL84-F1
#
_entry.id   AF-A0A2K1XL84-F1
#
_cell.length_a   1.000
_cell.length_b   1.000
_cell.length_c   1.000
_cell.angle_alpha   90.00
_cell.angle_beta   90.00
_cell.angle_gamma   90.00
#
_symmetry.space_group_name_H-M   'P 1'
#
loop_
_entity.id
_entity.type
_entity.pdbx_description
1 polymer ?
#
loop_
_entity_poly.entity_id
_entity_poly.type
_entity_poly.pdbx_seq_one_letter_code
_entity_poly.pdbx_strand_id
1 'polypeptide(L)'
;MMRQMHVNRKDLNVGLQGLIFKHLLKKAQKIKEDFNVFDKNLRSKIIGQRGDGVLEGEDYKWCTTEVEFSRSILVWHLATEICYLGDKDGSNVSSEFVINGRYLSEYMMYLLVIRPNMLSKGFGDEEYLETLRELRGFGNVDLILGRYNESRGYDDIAFQRRWKTEKSVLIGVEKLARQLRSLELKKRWEMINEVWVEMLAHAAAHCPWKEHTQQLRRGGELLTHVSLLMLHLGLSEQYEYKGSDDLPILTRLTGKLIDVSPQSSTKTKRKSDKNI
;
A
#
# COMPACT_ATOMS: atom_id res chain seq x y z
N MET A 1 -9.57 -29.56 7.37
CA MET A 1 -8.86 -29.87 6.11
C MET A 1 -8.71 -28.56 5.34
N MET A 2 -7.52 -27.96 5.31
CA MET A 2 -7.31 -26.72 4.54
C MET A 2 -7.42 -27.07 3.05
N ARG A 3 -8.35 -26.45 2.32
CA ARG A 3 -8.38 -26.53 0.85
C ARG A 3 -7.01 -26.09 0.34
N GLN A 4 -6.40 -26.85 -0.58
CA GLN A 4 -5.21 -26.38 -1.28
C GLN A 4 -5.57 -25.06 -1.99
N MET A 5 -5.14 -23.95 -1.42
CA MET A 5 -5.27 -22.64 -2.05
C MET A 5 -4.16 -22.53 -3.09
N HIS A 6 -4.54 -22.54 -4.37
CA HIS A 6 -3.62 -22.27 -5.46
C HIS A 6 -3.34 -20.77 -5.50
N VAL A 7 -2.06 -20.40 -5.35
CA VAL A 7 -1.59 -19.02 -5.48
C VAL A 7 -0.89 -18.89 -6.82
N ASN A 8 -1.44 -18.07 -7.72
CA ASN A 8 -0.79 -17.72 -8.98
C ASN A 8 0.18 -16.56 -8.74
N ARG A 9 1.45 -16.72 -9.15
CA ARG A 9 2.47 -15.67 -9.04
C ARG A 9 2.53 -14.89 -10.35
N LYS A 10 2.45 -13.57 -10.25
CA LYS A 10 2.69 -12.65 -11.36
C LYS A 10 3.85 -11.74 -11.02
N ASP A 11 4.65 -11.40 -12.02
CA ASP A 11 5.71 -10.40 -11.85
C ASP A 11 5.09 -9.02 -11.64
N LEU A 12 5.76 -8.19 -10.83
CA LEU A 12 5.36 -6.80 -10.68
C LEU A 12 5.55 -6.06 -12.00
N ASN A 13 4.47 -5.44 -12.50
CA ASN A 13 4.56 -4.56 -13.65
C ASN A 13 5.27 -3.24 -13.29
N VAL A 14 5.77 -2.54 -14.30
CA VAL A 14 6.52 -1.29 -14.12
C VAL A 14 5.65 -0.19 -13.51
N GLY A 15 4.36 -0.13 -13.84
CA GLY A 15 3.44 0.87 -13.28
C GLY A 15 3.26 0.72 -11.76
N LEU A 16 3.12 -0.50 -11.26
CA LEU A 16 2.96 -0.82 -9.85
C LEU A 16 4.24 -0.53 -9.07
N GLN A 17 5.40 -0.89 -9.61
CA GLN A 17 6.69 -0.52 -9.04
C GLN A 17 6.82 1.00 -8.92
N GLY A 18 6.46 1.72 -9.99
CA GLY A 18 6.46 3.18 -10.02
C GLY A 18 5.51 3.80 -9.01
N LEU A 19 4.32 3.22 -8.81
CA LEU A 19 3.34 3.65 -7.82
C LEU A 19 3.91 3.54 -6.40
N ILE A 20 4.41 2.35 -6.03
CA ILE A 20 5.00 2.09 -4.71
C ILE A 20 6.18 3.05 -4.46
N PHE A 21 7.10 3.15 -5.40
CA PHE A 21 8.28 4.00 -5.27
C PHE A 21 7.91 5.48 -5.11
N LYS A 22 7.00 6.01 -5.95
CA LYS A 22 6.58 7.41 -5.88
C LYS A 22 5.92 7.75 -4.55
N HIS A 23 5.04 6.87 -4.05
CA HIS A 23 4.36 7.09 -2.78
C HIS A 23 5.36 7.13 -1.61
N LEU A 24 6.25 6.14 -1.52
CA LEU A 24 7.27 6.09 -0.47
C LEU A 24 8.25 7.25 -0.55
N LEU A 25 8.66 7.64 -1.77
CA LEU A 25 9.54 8.80 -1.96
C LEU A 25 8.88 10.09 -1.48
N LYS A 26 7.60 10.32 -1.81
CA LYS A 26 6.83 11.47 -1.30
C LYS A 26 6.78 11.48 0.23
N LYS A 27 6.51 10.33 0.87
CA LYS A 27 6.54 10.23 2.34
C LYS A 27 7.92 10.57 2.92
N ALA A 28 8.99 10.07 2.31
CA ALA A 28 10.35 10.37 2.74
C ALA A 28 10.72 11.85 2.56
N GLN A 29 10.22 12.51 1.49
CA GLN A 29 10.41 13.94 1.26
C GLN A 29 9.69 14.78 2.32
N LYS A 30 8.43 14.46 2.65
CA LYS A 30 7.69 15.14 3.74
C LYS A 30 8.46 15.14 5.07
N ILE A 31 9.07 14.00 5.43
CA ILE A 31 9.91 13.90 6.65
C ILE A 31 11.13 14.84 6.60
N LYS A 32 11.71 15.06 5.42
CA LYS A 32 12.87 15.95 5.24
C LYS A 32 12.48 17.42 5.27
N GLU A 33 11.32 17.77 4.72
CA GLU A 33 10.81 19.14 4.65
C GLU A 33 10.32 19.64 6.02
N ASP A 34 9.76 18.78 6.87
CA ASP A 34 9.28 19.13 8.22
C ASP A 34 10.40 19.35 9.26
N PHE A 35 11.66 19.54 8.81
CA PHE A 35 12.82 20.03 9.57
C PHE A 35 13.25 19.27 10.83
N ASN A 36 12.97 17.97 10.95
CA ASN A 36 13.84 17.10 11.75
C ASN A 36 13.74 15.64 11.32
N VAL A 37 14.65 15.19 10.43
CA VAL A 37 14.84 13.76 10.08
C VAL A 37 15.07 12.89 11.32
N PHE A 38 15.48 13.52 12.43
CA PHE A 38 15.75 12.91 13.73
C PHE A 38 14.55 12.92 14.70
N ASP A 39 13.41 13.52 14.33
CA ASP A 39 12.20 13.39 15.14
C ASP A 39 11.64 11.98 15.01
N LYS A 40 12.04 11.13 15.95
CA LYS A 40 11.57 9.76 16.08
C LYS A 40 10.05 9.69 16.16
N ASN A 41 9.38 10.67 16.78
CA ASN A 41 7.92 10.66 16.93
C ASN A 41 7.23 10.89 15.59
N LEU A 42 7.72 11.81 14.77
CA LEU A 42 7.17 12.08 13.44
C LEU A 42 7.36 10.88 12.51
N ARG A 43 8.56 10.29 12.52
CA ARG A 43 8.90 9.09 11.74
C ARG A 43 8.02 7.90 12.13
N SER A 44 7.90 7.63 13.42
CA SER A 44 7.02 6.57 13.96
C SER A 44 5.57 6.80 13.56
N LYS A 45 5.08 8.04 13.64
CA LYS A 45 3.73 8.38 13.20
C LYS A 45 3.52 8.05 11.72
N ILE A 46 4.43 8.45 10.83
CA ILE A 46 4.29 8.25 9.38
C ILE A 46 4.40 6.77 8.99
N ILE A 47 5.27 6.02 9.66
CA ILE A 47 5.42 4.56 9.46
C ILE A 47 4.22 3.79 10.04
N GLY A 48 3.62 4.31 11.11
CA GLY A 48 2.42 3.76 11.73
C GLY A 48 1.15 3.91 10.88
N GLN A 49 1.14 4.82 9.91
CA GLN A 49 0.00 5.02 9.01
C GLN A 49 -0.29 3.76 8.18
N ARG A 50 -1.57 3.40 8.08
CA ARG A 50 -2.03 2.19 7.36
C ARG A 50 -3.29 2.44 6.52
N GLY A 51 -3.41 3.64 5.98
CA GLY A 51 -4.51 4.17 5.18
C GLY A 51 -4.96 5.55 5.66
N ASP A 52 -4.80 5.82 6.96
CA ASP A 52 -5.19 7.08 7.61
C ASP A 52 -4.33 8.29 7.21
N GLY A 53 -3.13 8.09 6.67
CA GLY A 53 -2.31 9.16 6.11
C GLY A 53 -2.80 9.66 4.76
N VAL A 54 -3.49 8.78 4.00
CA VAL A 54 -4.13 9.10 2.72
C VAL A 54 -5.53 9.66 2.94
N LEU A 55 -6.23 9.14 3.94
CA LEU A 55 -7.61 9.48 4.26
C LEU A 55 -7.61 10.61 5.29
N GLU A 56 -7.44 11.85 4.82
CA GLU A 56 -7.50 13.04 5.67
C GLU A 56 -8.94 13.23 6.22
N GLY A 57 -9.22 12.73 7.44
CA GLY A 57 -10.51 12.93 8.12
C GLY A 57 -10.88 11.83 9.12
N GLU A 58 -11.88 12.07 9.98
CA GLU A 58 -12.39 11.05 10.91
C GLU A 58 -13.26 9.98 10.24
N ASP A 59 -13.77 10.26 9.04
CA ASP A 59 -14.78 9.45 8.34
C ASP A 59 -14.31 8.06 7.88
N TYR A 60 -13.01 7.75 8.01
CA TYR A 60 -12.42 6.47 7.61
C TYR A 60 -11.61 5.78 8.71
N LYS A 61 -11.47 6.37 9.90
CA LYS A 61 -10.72 5.74 11.01
C LYS A 61 -11.28 4.36 11.38
N TRP A 62 -12.60 4.22 11.30
CA TRP A 62 -13.34 2.99 11.55
C TRP A 62 -12.89 1.81 10.67
N CYS A 63 -12.35 2.05 9.47
CA CYS A 63 -11.86 1.01 8.55
C CYS A 63 -10.33 0.95 8.43
N THR A 64 -9.61 1.75 9.21
CA THR A 64 -8.13 1.79 9.22
C THR A 64 -7.59 1.57 10.62
N THR A 65 -7.63 2.58 11.49
CA THR A 65 -6.93 2.62 12.78
C THR A 65 -7.78 2.17 13.98
N GLU A 66 -9.12 2.21 13.89
CA GLU A 66 -10.04 1.83 14.99
C GLU A 66 -10.45 0.34 15.00
N VAL A 67 -9.92 -0.45 14.06
CA VAL A 67 -10.10 -1.90 13.99
C VAL A 67 -8.78 -2.59 13.72
N GLU A 68 -8.72 -3.89 14.00
CA GLU A 68 -7.51 -4.67 13.74
C GLU A 68 -7.08 -4.62 12.28
N PHE A 69 -5.76 -4.64 12.05
CA PHE A 69 -5.20 -4.52 10.71
C PHE A 69 -5.70 -5.62 9.76
N SER A 70 -5.88 -6.84 10.29
CA SER A 70 -6.49 -7.97 9.58
C SER A 70 -7.90 -7.65 9.07
N ARG A 71 -8.72 -7.04 9.91
CA ARG A 71 -10.09 -6.61 9.58
C ARG A 71 -10.08 -5.46 8.57
N SER A 72 -9.18 -4.49 8.72
CA SER A 72 -8.98 -3.42 7.74
C SER A 72 -8.66 -3.99 6.36
N ILE A 73 -7.70 -4.91 6.26
CA ILE A 73 -7.34 -5.59 5.00
C ILE A 73 -8.57 -6.26 4.39
N LEU A 74 -9.33 -7.03 5.18
CA LEU A 74 -10.50 -7.75 4.67
C LEU A 74 -11.61 -6.81 4.16
N VAL A 75 -11.95 -5.76 4.93
CA VAL A 75 -12.97 -4.77 4.56
C VAL A 75 -12.56 -4.03 3.28
N TRP A 76 -11.32 -3.54 3.23
CA TRP A 76 -10.79 -2.84 2.05
C TRP A 76 -10.70 -3.74 0.83
N HIS A 77 -10.32 -5.01 1.01
CA HIS A 77 -10.20 -5.98 -0.09
C HIS A 77 -11.56 -6.20 -0.76
N LEU A 78 -12.57 -6.53 0.03
CA LEU A 78 -13.92 -6.76 -0.47
C LEU A 78 -14.53 -5.48 -1.07
N ALA A 79 -14.34 -4.31 -0.46
CA ALA A 79 -14.79 -3.04 -1.04
C ALA A 79 -14.09 -2.71 -2.38
N THR A 80 -12.80 -3.04 -2.51
CA THR A 80 -12.04 -2.89 -3.76
C THR A 80 -12.59 -3.80 -4.85
N GLU A 81 -12.91 -5.07 -4.54
CA GLU A 81 -13.53 -5.98 -5.51
C GLU A 81 -14.92 -5.48 -5.95
N ILE A 82 -15.74 -4.96 -5.03
CA ILE A 82 -17.04 -4.35 -5.38
C ILE A 82 -16.86 -3.15 -6.33
N CYS A 83 -15.90 -2.28 -6.06
CA CYS A 83 -15.60 -1.15 -6.94
C CYS A 83 -15.13 -1.63 -8.32
N TYR A 84 -14.20 -2.59 -8.35
CA TYR A 84 -13.68 -3.17 -9.58
C TYR A 84 -14.78 -3.74 -10.47
N LEU A 85 -15.63 -4.59 -9.91
CA LEU A 85 -16.67 -5.28 -10.66
C LEU A 85 -17.72 -4.30 -11.17
N GLY A 86 -18.18 -3.37 -10.33
CA GLY A 86 -19.17 -2.39 -10.77
C GLY A 86 -18.62 -1.32 -11.72
N ASP A 87 -17.30 -1.17 -11.86
CA ASP A 87 -16.69 -0.28 -12.85
C ASP A 87 -16.37 -1.01 -14.17
N LYS A 88 -16.06 -2.32 -14.09
CA LYS A 88 -15.69 -3.20 -15.21
C LYS A 88 -16.70 -3.16 -16.35
N ASP A 89 -17.98 -3.00 -16.03
CA ASP A 89 -19.08 -3.06 -16.98
C ASP A 89 -19.39 -1.71 -17.66
N GLY A 90 -18.81 -0.59 -17.18
CA GLY A 90 -19.21 0.77 -17.60
C GLY A 90 -18.15 1.61 -18.33
N SER A 91 -16.88 1.17 -18.42
CA SER A 91 -15.82 1.95 -19.07
C SER A 91 -14.66 1.07 -19.54
N ASN A 92 -13.71 1.66 -20.30
CA ASN A 92 -12.42 1.05 -20.63
C ASN A 92 -11.56 0.85 -19.35
N VAL A 93 -12.00 -0.06 -18.46
CA VAL A 93 -11.42 -0.40 -17.14
C VAL A 93 -10.01 -1.02 -17.24
N SER A 94 -9.51 -1.15 -18.47
CA SER A 94 -8.14 -1.60 -18.78
C SER A 94 -7.04 -0.56 -18.46
N SER A 95 -7.33 0.54 -17.76
CA SER A 95 -6.23 1.39 -17.30
C SER A 95 -5.38 0.61 -16.29
N GLU A 96 -4.08 0.50 -16.56
CA GLU A 96 -3.08 -0.13 -15.68
C GLU A 96 -3.24 0.30 -14.22
N PHE A 97 -3.69 1.55 -14.02
CA PHE A 97 -3.99 2.15 -12.74
C PHE A 97 -5.06 1.43 -11.89
N VAL A 98 -6.17 1.01 -12.49
CA VAL A 98 -7.22 0.24 -11.81
C VAL A 98 -6.71 -1.15 -11.44
N ILE A 99 -5.97 -1.76 -12.36
CA ILE A 99 -5.39 -3.10 -12.20
C ILE A 99 -4.37 -3.12 -11.04
N ASN A 100 -3.56 -2.07 -10.91
CA ASN A 100 -2.56 -1.97 -9.84
C ASN A 100 -3.18 -1.99 -8.44
N GLY A 101 -4.27 -1.24 -8.23
CA GLY A 101 -4.96 -1.21 -6.93
C GLY A 101 -5.54 -2.58 -6.57
N ARG A 102 -6.07 -3.29 -7.57
CA ARG A 102 -6.56 -4.65 -7.40
C ARG A 102 -5.44 -5.65 -7.09
N TYR A 103 -4.30 -5.57 -7.77
CA TYR A 103 -3.16 -6.44 -7.47
C TYR A 103 -2.58 -6.23 -6.08
N LEU A 104 -2.50 -4.99 -5.60
CA LEU A 104 -2.09 -4.73 -4.22
C LEU A 104 -3.09 -5.30 -3.22
N SER A 105 -4.39 -5.12 -3.48
CA SER A 105 -5.47 -5.70 -2.67
C SER A 105 -5.37 -7.23 -2.59
N GLU A 106 -5.23 -7.91 -3.74
CA GLU A 106 -5.07 -9.38 -3.81
C GLU A 106 -3.80 -9.84 -3.08
N TYR A 107 -2.71 -9.08 -3.21
CA TYR A 107 -1.44 -9.38 -2.55
C TYR A 107 -1.53 -9.24 -1.02
N MET A 108 -2.16 -8.17 -0.51
CA MET A 108 -2.38 -7.99 0.94
C MET A 108 -3.32 -9.07 1.50
N MET A 109 -4.33 -9.49 0.72
CA MET A 109 -5.19 -10.61 1.06
C MET A 109 -4.44 -11.95 1.08
N TYR A 110 -3.51 -12.16 0.14
CA TYR A 110 -2.59 -13.31 0.16
C TYR A 110 -1.75 -13.32 1.45
N LEU A 111 -1.20 -12.18 1.87
CA LEU A 111 -0.49 -12.09 3.14
C LEU A 111 -1.40 -12.45 4.32
N LEU A 112 -2.63 -11.93 4.34
CA LEU A 112 -3.59 -12.19 5.42
C LEU A 112 -3.91 -13.67 5.60
N VAL A 113 -4.08 -14.42 4.50
CA VAL A 113 -4.54 -15.82 4.55
C VAL A 113 -3.38 -16.82 4.52
N ILE A 114 -2.31 -16.54 3.77
CA ILE A 114 -1.23 -17.51 3.50
C ILE A 114 0.03 -17.21 4.31
N ARG A 115 0.32 -15.93 4.58
CA ARG A 115 1.56 -15.48 5.25
C ARG A 115 1.28 -14.51 6.41
N PRO A 116 0.34 -14.78 7.33
CA PRO A 116 -0.08 -13.82 8.34
C PRO A 116 1.06 -13.34 9.25
N ASN A 117 2.07 -14.19 9.50
CA ASN A 117 3.26 -13.84 10.28
C ASN A 117 4.07 -12.66 9.69
N MET A 118 3.86 -12.32 8.41
CA MET A 118 4.53 -11.20 7.75
C MET A 118 3.79 -9.86 7.94
N LEU A 119 2.58 -9.82 8.48
CA LEU A 119 1.81 -8.57 8.60
C LEU A 119 2.11 -7.79 9.89
N SER A 120 2.33 -8.48 11.03
CA SER A 120 2.86 -7.88 12.27
C SER A 120 3.23 -8.97 13.30
N LYS A 121 3.84 -8.58 14.43
CA LYS A 121 3.93 -9.45 15.61
C LYS A 121 2.55 -9.53 16.29
N GLY A 122 2.06 -10.76 16.56
CA GLY A 122 0.78 -10.98 17.26
C GLY A 122 -0.29 -11.67 16.41
N PHE A 123 -0.07 -11.84 15.10
CA PHE A 123 -0.99 -12.58 14.22
C PHE A 123 -1.23 -14.02 14.71
N GLY A 124 -2.51 -14.35 14.94
CA GLY A 124 -2.94 -15.61 15.57
C GLY A 124 -3.78 -15.43 16.85
N ASP A 125 -4.06 -14.18 17.24
CA ASP A 125 -5.00 -13.82 18.30
C ASP A 125 -6.47 -14.10 17.93
N GLU A 126 -7.35 -13.91 18.91
CA GLU A 126 -8.78 -14.19 18.79
C GLU A 126 -9.42 -13.34 17.68
N GLU A 127 -8.99 -12.08 17.54
CA GLU A 127 -9.48 -11.13 16.55
C GLU A 127 -9.09 -11.49 15.11
N TYR A 128 -7.86 -11.99 14.88
CA TYR A 128 -7.45 -12.54 13.60
C TYR A 128 -8.28 -13.79 13.24
N LEU A 129 -8.50 -14.68 14.21
CA LEU A 129 -9.32 -15.87 14.00
C LEU A 129 -10.79 -15.52 13.68
N GLU A 130 -11.32 -14.48 14.31
CA GLU A 130 -12.66 -13.97 14.02
C GLU A 130 -12.75 -13.38 12.61
N THR A 131 -11.73 -12.63 12.18
CA THR A 131 -11.63 -12.15 10.80
C THR A 131 -11.64 -13.30 9.80
N LEU A 132 -10.92 -14.40 10.09
CA LEU A 132 -10.96 -15.61 9.25
C LEU A 132 -12.30 -16.35 9.30
N ARG A 133 -13.04 -16.30 10.42
CA ARG A 133 -14.40 -16.86 10.51
C ARG A 133 -15.36 -16.07 9.63
N GLU A 134 -15.36 -14.75 9.73
CA GLU A 134 -16.19 -13.88 8.90
C GLU A 134 -15.88 -14.09 7.40
N LEU A 135 -14.59 -14.13 7.04
CA LEU A 135 -14.16 -14.46 5.67
C LEU A 135 -14.75 -15.78 5.17
N ARG A 136 -14.70 -16.84 5.98
CA ARG A 136 -15.29 -18.15 5.63
C ARG A 136 -16.81 -18.09 5.52
N GLY A 137 -17.47 -17.26 6.32
CA GLY A 137 -18.92 -17.08 6.31
C GLY A 137 -19.47 -16.44 5.04
N PHE A 138 -18.64 -15.69 4.30
CA PHE A 138 -19.08 -15.03 3.07
C PHE A 138 -19.28 -15.98 1.88
N GLY A 139 -18.63 -17.15 1.88
CA GLY A 139 -18.72 -18.13 0.82
C GLY A 139 -18.04 -17.69 -0.48
N ASN A 140 -18.63 -16.71 -1.19
CA ASN A 140 -18.12 -16.12 -2.43
C ASN A 140 -18.45 -14.62 -2.51
N VAL A 141 -17.58 -13.84 -3.15
CA VAL A 141 -17.72 -12.40 -3.43
C VAL A 141 -19.03 -12.09 -4.17
N ASP A 142 -19.50 -12.98 -5.04
CA ASP A 142 -20.79 -12.81 -5.75
C ASP A 142 -21.99 -12.64 -4.81
N LEU A 143 -21.99 -13.36 -3.68
CA LEU A 143 -23.04 -13.24 -2.66
C LEU A 143 -22.95 -11.91 -1.91
N ILE A 144 -21.74 -11.43 -1.65
CA ILE A 144 -21.51 -10.13 -1.03
C ILE A 144 -21.99 -9.02 -1.98
N LEU A 145 -21.72 -9.13 -3.28
CA LEU A 145 -22.19 -8.20 -4.30
C LEU A 145 -23.71 -8.15 -4.38
N GLY A 146 -24.37 -9.32 -4.39
CA GLY A 146 -25.84 -9.39 -4.36
C GLY A 146 -26.42 -8.60 -3.19
N ARG A 147 -25.90 -8.86 -1.98
CA ARG A 147 -26.31 -8.10 -0.77
C ARG A 147 -26.00 -6.62 -0.87
N TYR A 148 -24.84 -6.25 -1.38
CA TYR A 148 -24.46 -4.85 -1.57
C TYR A 148 -25.45 -4.12 -2.49
N ASN A 149 -25.80 -4.73 -3.62
CA ASN A 149 -26.72 -4.14 -4.60
C ASN A 149 -28.16 -4.03 -4.08
N GLU A 150 -28.60 -4.98 -3.25
CA GLU A 150 -29.92 -4.95 -2.60
C GLU A 150 -29.98 -4.01 -1.39
N SER A 151 -28.83 -3.72 -0.77
CA SER A 151 -28.76 -2.92 0.44
C SER A 151 -28.96 -1.44 0.16
N ARG A 152 -30.01 -0.86 0.76
CA ARG A 152 -30.31 0.59 0.76
C ARG A 152 -29.24 1.44 1.45
N GLY A 153 -28.36 0.79 2.21
CA GLY A 153 -27.33 1.43 3.01
C GLY A 153 -27.82 2.01 4.31
N TYR A 154 -26.84 2.35 5.13
CA TYR A 154 -27.05 2.95 6.44
C TYR A 154 -26.70 4.43 6.34
N ASP A 155 -27.54 5.28 6.92
CA ASP A 155 -27.11 6.62 7.29
C ASP A 155 -25.95 6.55 8.29
N ASP A 156 -25.22 7.65 8.46
CA ASP A 156 -24.03 7.68 9.29
C ASP A 156 -24.31 7.34 10.75
N ILE A 157 -25.46 7.74 11.28
CA ILE A 157 -25.85 7.49 12.68
C ILE A 157 -26.13 6.00 12.89
N ALA A 158 -26.92 5.40 12.00
CA ALA A 158 -27.26 3.98 12.01
C ALA A 158 -26.00 3.12 11.81
N PHE A 159 -25.11 3.52 10.90
CA PHE A 159 -23.82 2.86 10.70
C PHE A 159 -22.98 2.90 11.99
N GLN A 160 -22.76 4.08 12.56
CA GLN A 160 -21.92 4.25 13.75
C GLN A 160 -22.44 3.44 14.94
N ARG A 161 -23.77 3.43 15.16
CA ARG A 161 -24.38 2.64 16.23
C ARG A 161 -24.11 1.14 16.07
N ARG A 162 -24.30 0.61 14.86
CA ARG A 162 -24.08 -0.82 14.58
C ARG A 162 -22.61 -1.18 14.54
N TRP A 163 -21.76 -0.32 13.99
CA TRP A 163 -20.32 -0.56 13.93
C TRP A 163 -19.72 -0.66 15.34
N LYS A 164 -20.13 0.21 16.27
CA LYS A 164 -19.67 0.16 17.67
C LYS A 164 -20.00 -1.16 18.37
N THR A 165 -21.13 -1.78 18.05
CA THR A 165 -21.58 -3.03 18.70
C THR A 165 -21.16 -4.28 17.96
N GLU A 166 -21.31 -4.30 16.64
CA GLU A 166 -21.17 -5.50 15.81
C GLU A 166 -19.79 -5.60 15.15
N LYS A 167 -19.17 -4.46 14.80
CA LYS A 167 -17.94 -4.36 13.96
C LYS A 167 -17.95 -5.25 12.72
N SER A 168 -19.14 -5.61 12.22
CA SER A 168 -19.32 -6.62 11.17
C SER A 168 -18.64 -6.23 9.87
N VAL A 169 -17.82 -7.12 9.31
CA VAL A 169 -17.14 -6.87 8.03
C VAL A 169 -18.14 -6.53 6.93
N LEU A 170 -19.31 -7.17 6.87
CA LEU A 170 -20.32 -6.89 5.84
C LEU A 170 -20.80 -5.43 5.88
N ILE A 171 -21.12 -4.93 7.07
CA ILE A 171 -21.57 -3.54 7.25
C ILE A 171 -20.46 -2.57 6.85
N GLY A 172 -19.22 -2.87 7.23
CA GLY A 172 -18.04 -2.09 6.84
C GLY A 172 -17.84 -2.08 5.33
N VAL A 173 -17.88 -3.24 4.68
CA VAL A 173 -17.75 -3.38 3.23
C VAL A 173 -18.83 -2.58 2.51
N GLU A 174 -20.08 -2.70 2.94
CA GLU A 174 -21.20 -1.95 2.37
C GLU A 174 -21.02 -0.42 2.51
N LYS A 175 -20.55 0.04 3.67
CA LYS A 175 -20.29 1.47 3.92
C LYS A 175 -19.13 1.99 3.06
N LEU A 176 -17.97 1.32 3.12
CA LEU A 176 -16.77 1.72 2.40
C LEU A 176 -16.98 1.68 0.88
N ALA A 177 -17.61 0.62 0.36
CA ALA A 177 -17.90 0.52 -1.07
C ALA A 177 -18.82 1.66 -1.55
N ARG A 178 -19.82 2.08 -0.77
CA ARG A 178 -20.64 3.27 -1.11
C ARG A 178 -19.84 4.56 -1.08
N GLN A 179 -19.03 4.78 -0.04
CA GLN A 179 -18.18 5.97 0.05
C GLN A 179 -17.23 6.04 -1.16
N LEU A 180 -16.53 4.96 -1.48
CA LEU A 180 -15.66 4.89 -2.65
C LEU A 180 -16.43 5.10 -3.96
N ARG A 181 -17.61 4.47 -4.11
CA ARG A 181 -18.43 4.58 -5.32
C ARG A 181 -19.09 5.95 -5.51
N SER A 182 -19.24 6.75 -4.45
CA SER A 182 -19.66 8.16 -4.58
C SER A 182 -18.57 9.07 -5.16
N LEU A 183 -17.30 8.63 -5.16
CA LEU A 183 -16.21 9.36 -5.80
C LEU A 183 -16.20 9.13 -7.30
N GLU A 184 -15.72 10.14 -8.05
CA GLU A 184 -15.39 10.02 -9.47
C GLU A 184 -14.38 8.90 -9.70
N LEU A 185 -14.50 8.18 -10.84
CA LEU A 185 -13.71 6.98 -11.15
C LEU A 185 -12.21 7.17 -10.88
N LYS A 186 -11.62 8.25 -11.40
CA LYS A 186 -10.19 8.55 -11.24
C LYS A 186 -9.81 8.75 -9.77
N LYS A 187 -10.53 9.60 -9.04
CA LYS A 187 -10.29 9.89 -7.62
C LYS A 187 -10.45 8.66 -6.74
N ARG A 188 -11.45 7.82 -7.04
CA ARG A 188 -11.69 6.55 -6.35
C ARG A 188 -10.49 5.64 -6.43
N TRP A 189 -10.00 5.39 -7.64
CA TRP A 189 -8.86 4.49 -7.85
C TRP A 189 -7.54 5.11 -7.37
N GLU A 190 -7.40 6.44 -7.37
CA GLU A 190 -6.30 7.14 -6.70
C GLU A 190 -6.30 6.87 -5.21
N MET A 191 -7.44 7.04 -4.55
CA MET A 191 -7.58 6.74 -3.11
C MET A 191 -7.30 5.27 -2.80
N ILE A 192 -7.89 4.34 -3.55
CA ILE A 192 -7.69 2.89 -3.35
C ILE A 192 -6.21 2.53 -3.49
N ASN A 193 -5.54 3.00 -4.55
CA ASN A 193 -4.12 2.72 -4.77
C ASN A 193 -3.25 3.24 -3.63
N GLU A 194 -3.44 4.51 -3.24
CA GLU A 194 -2.64 5.15 -2.22
C GLU A 194 -2.84 4.46 -0.84
N VAL A 195 -4.08 4.11 -0.48
CA VAL A 195 -4.36 3.37 0.77
C VAL A 195 -3.69 1.99 0.77
N TRP A 196 -3.75 1.26 -0.34
CA TRP A 196 -3.11 -0.05 -0.42
C TRP A 196 -1.58 0.03 -0.35
N VAL A 197 -0.97 1.03 -0.96
CA VAL A 197 0.49 1.26 -0.82
C VAL A 197 0.85 1.61 0.61
N GLU A 198 0.01 2.40 1.31
CA GLU A 198 0.23 2.72 2.72
C GLU A 198 0.08 1.49 3.62
N MET A 199 -0.92 0.65 3.40
CA MET A 199 -1.06 -0.65 4.10
C MET A 199 0.12 -1.59 3.82
N LEU A 200 0.62 -1.62 2.59
CA LEU A 200 1.80 -2.40 2.21
C LEU A 200 3.06 -1.90 2.95
N ALA A 201 3.25 -0.59 3.02
CA ALA A 201 4.35 0.04 3.75
C ALA A 201 4.25 -0.25 5.26
N HIS A 202 3.04 -0.15 5.83
CA HIS A 202 2.76 -0.50 7.22
C HIS A 202 3.15 -1.95 7.51
N ALA A 203 2.67 -2.91 6.70
CA ALA A 203 3.02 -4.31 6.84
C ALA A 203 4.54 -4.54 6.71
N ALA A 204 5.21 -3.87 5.78
CA ALA A 204 6.65 -4.01 5.58
C ALA A 204 7.47 -3.49 6.77
N ALA A 205 7.03 -2.42 7.43
CA ALA A 205 7.70 -1.88 8.61
C ALA A 205 7.47 -2.72 9.88
N HIS A 206 6.31 -3.37 9.99
CA HIS A 206 5.92 -4.16 11.17
C HIS A 206 6.20 -5.67 11.01
N CYS A 207 6.61 -6.10 9.82
CA CYS A 207 7.03 -7.47 9.56
C CYS A 207 8.31 -7.80 10.36
N PRO A 208 8.32 -8.90 11.13
CA PRO A 208 9.52 -9.32 11.85
C PRO A 208 10.68 -9.63 10.89
N TRP A 209 11.90 -9.17 11.21
CA TRP A 209 13.07 -9.39 10.36
C TRP A 209 13.39 -10.88 10.09
N LYS A 210 13.02 -11.78 11.01
CA LYS A 210 13.10 -13.24 10.82
C LYS A 210 12.27 -13.72 9.61
N GLU A 211 11.13 -13.07 9.34
CA GLU A 211 10.27 -13.43 8.22
C GLU A 211 10.83 -12.85 6.92
N HIS A 212 11.32 -11.60 6.94
CA HIS A 212 12.02 -11.00 5.80
C HIS A 212 13.23 -11.83 5.36
N THR A 213 14.07 -12.24 6.31
CA THR A 213 15.27 -13.06 6.05
C THR A 213 14.91 -14.45 5.53
N GLN A 214 13.83 -15.07 6.02
CA GLN A 214 13.34 -16.34 5.47
C GLN A 214 12.96 -16.19 3.99
N GLN A 215 12.39 -15.07 3.59
CA GLN A 215 11.97 -14.82 2.21
C GLN A 215 13.11 -14.46 1.27
N LEU A 216 14.16 -13.78 1.75
CA LEU A 216 15.36 -13.52 0.94
C LEU A 216 15.98 -14.81 0.41
N ARG A 217 15.96 -15.89 1.22
CA ARG A 217 16.46 -17.21 0.82
C ARG A 217 15.61 -17.90 -0.27
N ARG A 218 14.41 -17.38 -0.57
CA ARG A 218 13.41 -17.99 -1.46
C ARG A 218 13.11 -17.14 -2.71
N GLY A 219 14.00 -16.22 -3.05
CA GLY A 219 13.88 -15.37 -4.25
C GLY A 219 13.40 -13.95 -3.98
N GLY A 220 13.24 -13.55 -2.71
CA GLY A 220 12.87 -12.19 -2.33
C GLY A 220 11.38 -11.90 -2.56
N GLU A 221 10.65 -11.72 -1.48
CA GLU A 221 9.22 -11.42 -1.50
C GLU A 221 9.02 -9.88 -1.66
N LEU A 222 7.93 -9.42 -2.29
CA LEU A 222 7.62 -8.00 -2.52
C LEU A 222 7.70 -7.16 -1.23
N LEU A 223 7.06 -7.60 -0.14
CA LEU A 223 7.09 -6.94 1.18
C LEU A 223 8.52 -6.74 1.68
N THR A 224 9.41 -7.72 1.44
CA THR A 224 10.82 -7.58 1.79
C THR A 224 11.52 -6.53 0.93
N HIS A 225 11.23 -6.46 -0.37
CA HIS A 225 11.76 -5.40 -1.23
C HIS A 225 11.27 -4.02 -0.80
N VAL A 226 9.99 -3.90 -0.43
CA VAL A 226 9.40 -2.67 0.11
C VAL A 226 10.07 -2.27 1.42
N SER A 227 10.30 -3.22 2.33
CA SER A 227 11.00 -2.98 3.61
C SER A 227 12.43 -2.45 3.39
N LEU A 228 13.17 -3.06 2.45
CA LEU A 228 14.52 -2.59 2.08
C LEU A 228 14.51 -1.21 1.40
N LEU A 229 13.52 -0.95 0.54
CA LEU A 229 13.34 0.38 -0.07
C LEU A 229 13.02 1.44 1.00
N MET A 230 12.12 1.13 1.93
CA MET A 230 11.80 2.00 3.06
C MET A 230 13.05 2.26 3.92
N LEU A 231 13.85 1.24 4.21
CA LEU A 231 15.12 1.39 4.90
C LEU A 231 16.06 2.36 4.15
N HIS A 232 16.21 2.19 2.83
CA HIS A 232 17.03 3.06 1.99
C HIS A 232 16.56 4.52 1.97
N LEU A 233 15.24 4.74 2.04
CA LEU A 233 14.62 6.06 2.09
C LEU A 233 14.62 6.69 3.50
N GLY A 234 15.07 5.97 4.52
CA GLY A 234 15.00 6.44 5.92
C GLY A 234 13.60 6.37 6.52
N LEU A 235 12.76 5.45 6.05
CA LEU A 235 11.40 5.17 6.53
C LEU A 235 11.35 3.89 7.38
N SER A 236 12.29 3.72 8.30
CA SER A 236 12.32 2.54 9.19
C SER A 236 12.61 2.93 10.63
N GLU A 237 11.83 2.40 11.58
CA GLU A 237 12.10 2.48 13.02
C GLU A 237 13.20 1.50 13.45
N GLN A 238 13.40 0.43 12.67
CA GLN A 238 14.29 -0.69 12.99
C GLN A 238 15.78 -0.33 12.82
N TYR A 239 16.09 0.91 12.44
CA TYR A 239 17.44 1.45 12.32
C TYR A 239 17.65 2.57 13.35
N GLU A 240 18.40 2.28 14.42
CA GLU A 240 18.98 3.32 15.26
C GLU A 240 20.12 3.99 14.47
N TYR A 241 19.85 5.16 13.90
CA TYR A 241 20.92 6.02 13.39
C TYR A 241 21.77 6.49 14.58
N LYS A 242 22.93 5.85 14.81
CA LYS A 242 23.98 6.41 15.66
C LYS A 242 24.71 7.44 14.83
N GLY A 243 24.70 8.71 15.28
CA GLY A 243 25.31 9.85 14.56
C GLY A 243 26.83 9.79 14.34
N SER A 244 27.45 8.62 14.44
CA SER A 244 28.85 8.37 14.09
C SER A 244 29.04 7.84 12.67
N ASP A 245 27.97 7.40 12.00
CA ASP A 245 28.05 6.84 10.66
C ASP A 245 27.80 7.92 9.60
N ASP A 246 28.69 8.91 9.55
CA ASP A 246 28.84 9.76 8.36
C ASP A 246 29.25 8.85 7.20
N LEU A 247 28.26 8.40 6.41
CA LEU A 247 28.52 7.51 5.30
C LEU A 247 28.37 8.21 3.93
N PRO A 248 29.46 8.33 3.14
CA PRO A 248 29.52 8.97 1.81
C PRO A 248 28.78 8.22 0.68
N ILE A 249 27.80 7.37 1.02
CA ILE A 249 27.06 6.53 0.06
C ILE A 249 25.94 7.31 -0.64
N LEU A 250 25.30 8.27 0.05
CA LEU A 250 24.24 9.09 -0.55
C LEU A 250 24.76 10.02 -1.65
N THR A 251 25.99 10.52 -1.54
CA THR A 251 26.63 11.40 -2.53
C THR A 251 27.05 10.64 -3.80
N ARG A 252 27.39 9.35 -3.69
CA ARG A 252 27.90 8.55 -4.82
C ARG A 252 26.82 8.07 -5.80
N LEU A 253 25.59 7.86 -5.34
CA LEU A 253 24.50 7.36 -6.19
C LEU A 253 23.69 8.50 -6.83
N THR A 254 23.49 9.60 -6.12
CA THR A 254 22.85 10.81 -6.67
C THR A 254 23.73 11.50 -7.71
N GLY A 255 25.05 11.51 -7.54
CA GLY A 255 25.99 12.04 -8.53
C GLY A 255 26.07 11.25 -9.84
N LYS A 256 25.70 9.96 -9.85
CA LYS A 256 25.73 9.12 -11.07
C LYS A 256 24.47 9.21 -11.94
N LEU A 257 23.37 9.75 -11.42
CA LEU A 257 22.10 9.87 -12.14
C LEU A 257 21.93 11.22 -12.86
N ILE A 258 22.81 12.19 -12.60
CA ILE A 258 22.73 13.54 -13.19
C ILE A 258 23.58 13.68 -14.48
N ASP A 259 24.54 12.78 -14.73
CA ASP A 259 25.50 12.93 -15.84
C ASP A 259 25.17 12.15 -17.12
N VAL A 260 23.88 12.03 -17.46
CA VAL A 260 23.48 11.50 -18.77
C VAL A 260 22.53 12.50 -19.45
N SER A 261 23.12 13.52 -20.08
CA SER A 261 22.52 14.22 -21.21
C SER A 261 23.62 14.60 -22.23
N PRO A 262 23.34 14.54 -23.54
CA PRO A 262 24.37 14.37 -24.55
C PRO A 262 25.06 15.69 -24.90
N GLN A 263 26.39 15.68 -24.97
CA GLN A 263 27.17 16.81 -25.46
C GLN A 263 26.87 17.07 -26.95
N SER A 264 26.26 18.21 -27.25
CA SER A 264 26.23 18.77 -28.60
C SER A 264 27.60 19.37 -28.94
N SER A 265 28.30 18.77 -29.89
CA SER A 265 29.58 19.24 -30.40
C SER A 265 29.43 20.56 -31.18
N THR A 266 29.90 21.68 -30.64
CA THR A 266 30.16 22.90 -31.40
C THR A 266 31.60 22.87 -31.94
N LYS A 267 31.74 22.77 -33.27
CA LYS A 267 33.02 22.86 -33.98
C LYS A 267 33.54 24.30 -33.93
N THR A 268 34.66 24.51 -33.25
CA THR A 268 35.43 25.77 -33.32
C THR A 268 36.32 25.79 -34.56
N LYS A 269 36.17 26.85 -35.36
CA LYS A 269 36.95 27.21 -36.55
C LYS A 269 38.46 27.17 -36.31
N ARG A 270 39.20 26.44 -37.16
CA ARG A 270 40.65 26.67 -37.37
C ARG A 270 40.83 27.80 -38.38
N LYS A 271 41.57 28.84 -37.96
CA LYS A 271 42.20 29.82 -38.83
C LYS A 271 43.27 29.14 -39.68
N SER A 272 43.31 29.44 -40.96
CA SER A 272 44.45 29.19 -41.85
C SER A 272 44.82 30.51 -42.50
N ASP A 273 45.87 31.14 -41.97
CA ASP A 273 46.61 32.19 -42.67
C ASP A 273 47.82 31.53 -43.34
N LYS A 274 47.96 31.71 -44.66
CA LYS A 274 49.20 32.14 -45.36
C LYS A 274 49.05 32.05 -46.89
N ASN A 275 49.06 33.24 -47.50
CA ASN A 275 49.82 33.72 -48.67
C ASN A 275 49.88 32.85 -49.95
N ILE A 276 49.36 33.36 -51.06
CA ILE A 276 50.04 34.18 -52.11
C ILE A 276 48.94 34.76 -53.01
#